data_AF-A0A7S3YH55-F1
#
_entry.id   AF-A0A7S3YH55-F1
#
_cell.length_a   1.000
_cell.length_b   1.000
_cell.length_c   1.000
_cell.angle_alpha   90.00
_cell.angle_beta   90.00
_cell.angle_gamma   90.00
#
_symmetry.space_group_name_H-M   'P 1'
#
loop_
_entity.id
_entity.type
_entity.pdbx_description
1 polymer ?
#
loop_
_entity_poly.entity_id
_entity_poly.type
_entity_poly.pdbx_seq_one_letter_code
_entity_poly.pdbx_strand_id
1 'polypeptide(L)'
;GEGGADTDAAADAAAAESSLDLVVVCRFERLTVEQQQLLRFASLIGKSFYLEILEGILRVAGRGTHWGPVEQTMAALVEARFMIMIEEEPPAYQFYHDFVQASIRKMIPKSHRQKMHFGIGTYFRTTFSETNPTSFPIVAEHYLRSGAEAPRGLVVE
;
A
#
# COMPACT_ATOMS: atom_id res chain seq x y z
N GLY A 1 35.44 -14.00 26.04
CA GLY A 1 35.45 -13.71 24.59
C GLY A 1 34.26 -14.40 24.00
N GLU A 2 33.13 -13.70 23.93
CA GLU A 2 31.86 -14.21 23.41
C GLU A 2 31.20 -13.02 22.71
N GLY A 3 31.22 -13.00 21.37
CA GLY A 3 30.70 -11.89 20.58
C GLY A 3 30.66 -12.13 19.07
N GLY A 4 30.82 -13.38 18.61
CA GLY A 4 30.89 -13.71 17.17
C GLY A 4 29.64 -14.38 16.57
N ALA A 5 28.76 -14.97 17.38
CA ALA A 5 27.63 -15.74 16.85
C ALA A 5 26.42 -14.86 16.44
N ASP A 6 26.18 -13.75 17.13
CA ASP A 6 25.07 -12.84 16.81
C ASP A 6 25.30 -12.03 15.52
N THR A 7 26.56 -11.78 15.16
CA THR A 7 26.90 -11.00 13.96
C THR A 7 26.69 -11.79 12.67
N ASP A 8 26.96 -13.09 12.67
CA ASP A 8 26.82 -13.94 11.49
C ASP A 8 25.34 -14.22 11.18
N ALA A 9 24.51 -14.48 12.20
CA ALA A 9 23.08 -14.68 12.03
C ALA A 9 22.35 -13.43 11.49
N ALA A 10 22.76 -12.23 11.95
CA ALA A 10 22.20 -10.97 11.46
C ALA A 10 22.60 -10.69 9.99
N ALA A 11 23.85 -11.02 9.62
CA ALA A 11 24.33 -10.87 8.25
C ALA A 11 23.61 -11.82 7.27
N ASP A 12 23.42 -13.09 7.67
CA ASP A 12 22.69 -14.09 6.88
C ASP A 12 21.21 -13.71 6.70
N ALA A 13 20.56 -13.21 7.75
CA ALA A 13 19.19 -12.72 7.68
C ALA A 13 19.05 -11.52 6.73
N ALA A 14 19.99 -10.57 6.78
CA ALA A 14 20.00 -9.42 5.86
C ALA A 14 20.25 -9.85 4.41
N ALA A 15 21.13 -10.82 4.18
CA ALA A 15 21.38 -11.38 2.85
C ALA A 15 20.13 -12.10 2.29
N ALA A 16 19.43 -12.86 3.14
CA ALA A 16 18.17 -13.51 2.78
C ALA A 16 17.07 -12.49 2.47
N GLU A 17 16.92 -11.43 3.27
CA GLU A 17 15.96 -10.34 2.99
C GLU A 17 16.26 -9.66 1.65
N SER A 18 17.54 -9.37 1.38
CA SER A 18 17.97 -8.78 0.10
C SER A 18 17.65 -9.67 -1.10
N SER A 19 17.79 -11.00 -0.95
CA SER A 19 17.48 -11.96 -2.00
C SER A 19 15.97 -12.05 -2.27
N LEU A 20 15.15 -12.03 -1.21
CA LEU A 20 13.70 -11.99 -1.34
C LEU A 20 13.22 -10.68 -1.96
N ASP A 21 13.83 -9.55 -1.61
CA ASP A 21 13.54 -8.25 -2.22
C ASP A 21 13.81 -8.30 -3.73
N LEU A 22 14.91 -8.92 -4.19
CA LEU A 22 15.21 -9.09 -5.61
C LEU A 22 14.15 -9.94 -6.34
N VAL A 23 13.65 -11.02 -5.71
CA VAL A 23 12.58 -11.85 -6.31
C VAL A 23 11.30 -11.03 -6.47
N VAL A 24 10.92 -10.24 -5.47
CA VAL A 24 9.73 -9.38 -5.55
C VAL A 24 9.90 -8.32 -6.63
N VAL A 25 11.06 -7.65 -6.69
CA VAL A 25 11.38 -6.63 -7.70
C VAL A 25 11.28 -7.23 -9.10
N CYS A 26 11.94 -8.36 -9.37
CA CYS A 26 11.91 -9.01 -10.68
C CYS A 26 10.50 -9.43 -11.10
N ARG A 27 9.68 -9.92 -10.17
CA ARG A 27 8.28 -10.26 -10.46
C ARG A 27 7.44 -9.00 -10.72
N PHE A 28 7.66 -7.94 -9.95
CA PHE A 28 6.95 -6.68 -10.07
C PHE A 28 7.26 -5.97 -11.39
N GLU A 29 8.52 -5.96 -11.83
CA GLU A 29 8.94 -5.33 -13.09
C GLU A 29 8.36 -6.04 -14.34
N ARG A 30 7.96 -7.30 -14.22
CA ARG A 30 7.30 -8.06 -15.29
C ARG A 30 5.80 -7.77 -15.43
N LEU A 31 5.21 -7.05 -14.47
CA LEU A 31 3.81 -6.63 -14.53
C LEU A 31 3.64 -5.47 -15.51
N THR A 32 2.42 -5.30 -16.02
CA THR A 32 2.08 -4.12 -16.83
C THR A 32 2.23 -2.84 -16.02
N VAL A 33 2.39 -1.70 -16.69
CA VAL A 33 2.50 -0.39 -16.01
C VAL A 33 1.29 -0.12 -15.12
N GLU A 34 0.09 -0.50 -15.56
CA GLU A 34 -1.16 -0.37 -14.81
C GLU A 34 -1.14 -1.23 -13.53
N GLN A 35 -0.80 -2.51 -13.65
CA GLN A 35 -0.66 -3.43 -12.52
C GLN A 35 0.38 -2.93 -11.49
N GLN A 36 1.54 -2.46 -11.97
CA GLN A 36 2.56 -1.88 -11.11
C GLN A 36 2.06 -0.63 -10.37
N GLN A 37 1.35 0.26 -11.08
CA GLN A 37 0.79 1.47 -10.46
C GLN A 37 -0.27 1.11 -9.42
N LEU A 38 -1.15 0.16 -9.72
CA LEU A 38 -2.18 -0.30 -8.80
C LEU A 38 -1.56 -0.85 -7.50
N LEU A 39 -0.58 -1.75 -7.62
CA LEU A 39 0.11 -2.30 -6.45
C LEU A 39 0.83 -1.23 -5.62
N ARG A 40 1.39 -0.19 -6.25
CA ARG A 40 1.98 0.95 -5.51
C ARG A 40 0.93 1.66 -4.67
N PHE A 41 -0.26 1.94 -5.22
CA PHE A 41 -1.35 2.54 -4.44
C PHE A 41 -1.81 1.61 -3.32
N ALA A 42 -2.13 0.36 -3.66
CA ALA A 42 -2.54 -0.67 -2.71
C ALA A 42 -1.56 -0.81 -1.54
N SER A 43 -0.25 -0.74 -1.80
CA SER A 43 0.79 -0.88 -0.77
C SER A 43 0.75 0.19 0.32
N LEU A 44 0.05 1.31 0.09
CA LEU A 44 -0.06 2.43 1.01
C LEU A 44 -1.41 2.51 1.72
N ILE A 45 -2.45 1.78 1.30
CA ILE A 45 -3.82 1.94 1.81
C ILE A 45 -3.97 1.40 3.24
N GLY A 46 -3.38 0.23 3.52
CA GLY A 46 -3.56 -0.48 4.78
C GLY A 46 -3.23 -1.96 4.65
N LYS A 47 -3.65 -2.76 5.63
CA LYS A 47 -3.48 -4.23 5.60
C LYS A 47 -4.43 -4.90 4.62
N SER A 48 -5.68 -4.48 4.61
CA SER A 48 -6.73 -4.90 3.67
C SER A 48 -7.55 -3.69 3.24
N PHE A 49 -8.25 -3.80 2.10
CA PHE A 49 -9.11 -2.74 1.57
C PHE A 49 -10.18 -3.29 0.61
N TYR A 50 -11.30 -2.58 0.51
CA TYR A 50 -12.33 -2.83 -0.51
C TYR A 50 -11.92 -2.24 -1.86
N LEU A 51 -12.41 -2.82 -2.96
CA LEU A 51 -12.11 -2.34 -4.30
C LEU A 51 -12.51 -0.87 -4.48
N GLU A 52 -13.68 -0.49 -3.97
CA GLU A 52 -14.23 0.87 -4.04
C GLU A 52 -13.28 1.93 -3.46
N ILE A 53 -12.54 1.57 -2.41
CA ILE A 53 -11.54 2.44 -1.77
C ILE A 53 -10.38 2.70 -2.72
N LEU A 54 -9.84 1.65 -3.32
CA LEU A 54 -8.75 1.76 -4.27
C LEU A 54 -9.19 2.60 -5.49
N GLU A 55 -10.37 2.34 -6.03
CA GLU A 55 -10.92 3.10 -7.16
C GLU A 55 -11.11 4.58 -6.83
N GLY A 56 -11.65 4.87 -5.64
CA GLY A 56 -11.82 6.23 -5.16
C GLY A 56 -10.50 6.99 -5.06
N ILE A 57 -9.46 6.35 -4.53
CA ILE A 57 -8.09 6.90 -4.47
C ILE A 57 -7.56 7.16 -5.88
N LEU A 58 -7.71 6.21 -6.80
CA LEU A 58 -7.24 6.35 -8.19
C LEU A 58 -7.95 7.48 -8.92
N ARG A 59 -9.25 7.67 -8.66
CA ARG A 59 -10.03 8.79 -9.21
C ARG A 59 -9.52 10.14 -8.71
N VAL A 60 -9.32 10.29 -7.41
CA VAL A 60 -8.77 11.53 -6.81
C VAL A 60 -7.34 11.81 -7.30
N ALA A 61 -6.55 10.77 -7.55
CA ALA A 61 -5.21 10.89 -8.12
C ALA A 61 -5.18 11.24 -9.62
N GLY A 62 -6.34 11.41 -10.28
CA GLY A 62 -6.45 11.67 -11.71
C GLY A 62 -6.01 10.49 -12.58
N ARG A 63 -6.12 9.26 -12.06
CA ARG A 63 -5.71 8.02 -12.75
C ARG A 63 -6.89 7.18 -13.25
N GLY A 64 -8.10 7.41 -12.74
CA GLY A 64 -9.28 6.59 -13.05
C GLY A 64 -9.78 6.62 -14.51
N THR A 65 -9.35 7.57 -15.35
CA THR A 65 -9.80 7.67 -16.76
C THR A 65 -8.87 6.98 -17.76
N HIS A 66 -7.69 6.53 -17.33
CA HIS A 66 -6.66 6.02 -18.24
C HIS A 66 -6.39 4.53 -18.09
N TRP A 67 -7.04 3.85 -17.15
CA TRP A 67 -6.81 2.43 -16.87
C TRP A 67 -7.96 1.61 -17.43
N GLY A 68 -7.68 0.36 -17.81
CA GLY A 68 -8.73 -0.63 -18.00
C GLY A 68 -9.54 -0.86 -16.71
N PRO A 69 -10.57 -1.72 -16.75
CA PRO A 69 -11.38 -2.02 -15.57
C PRO A 69 -10.51 -2.48 -14.38
N VAL A 70 -10.64 -1.80 -13.24
CA VAL A 70 -9.78 -2.02 -12.07
C VAL A 70 -9.98 -3.44 -11.55
N GLU A 71 -11.20 -3.96 -11.62
CA GLU A 71 -11.60 -5.33 -11.33
C GLU A 71 -10.73 -6.35 -12.09
N GLN A 72 -10.56 -6.15 -13.40
CA GLN A 72 -9.80 -7.07 -14.25
C GLN A 72 -8.31 -7.04 -13.89
N THR A 73 -7.79 -5.84 -13.61
CA THR A 73 -6.40 -5.69 -13.15
C THR A 73 -6.20 -6.37 -11.80
N MET A 74 -7.15 -6.24 -10.89
CA MET A 74 -7.13 -6.91 -9.59
C MET A 74 -7.21 -8.42 -9.70
N ALA A 75 -8.08 -8.95 -10.56
CA ALA A 75 -8.16 -10.39 -10.83
C ALA A 75 -6.81 -10.94 -11.32
N ALA A 76 -6.18 -10.27 -12.28
CA ALA A 76 -4.86 -10.65 -12.77
C ALA A 76 -3.77 -10.59 -11.67
N LEU A 77 -3.85 -9.64 -10.74
CA LEU A 77 -2.93 -9.54 -9.60
C LEU A 77 -3.15 -10.64 -8.54
N VAL A 78 -4.38 -11.12 -8.38
CA VAL A 78 -4.70 -12.29 -7.55
C VAL A 78 -4.15 -13.56 -8.20
N GLU A 79 -4.38 -13.76 -9.50
CA GLU A 79 -3.82 -14.89 -10.26
C GLU A 79 -2.28 -14.90 -10.20
N ALA A 80 -1.66 -13.72 -10.34
CA ALA A 80 -0.22 -13.54 -10.22
C ALA A 80 0.32 -13.66 -8.78
N ARG A 81 -0.53 -13.95 -7.78
CA ARG A 81 -0.16 -14.11 -6.35
C ARG A 81 0.52 -12.88 -5.74
N PHE A 82 0.16 -11.68 -6.18
CA PHE A 82 0.49 -10.44 -5.46
C PHE A 82 -0.56 -10.10 -4.42
N MET A 83 -1.82 -10.38 -4.75
CA MET A 83 -2.98 -10.12 -3.91
C MET A 83 -3.71 -11.43 -3.57
N ILE A 84 -4.51 -11.39 -2.52
CA ILE A 84 -5.61 -12.34 -2.29
C ILE A 84 -6.91 -11.57 -2.16
N MET A 85 -7.99 -12.24 -2.56
CA MET A 85 -9.34 -11.82 -2.25
C MET A 85 -9.78 -12.54 -0.97
N ILE A 86 -10.36 -11.78 -0.04
CA ILE A 86 -10.99 -12.30 1.17
C ILE A 86 -12.48 -12.45 0.84
N GLU A 87 -13.02 -13.64 1.08
CA GLU A 87 -14.43 -13.98 0.84
C GLU A 87 -15.33 -13.34 1.92
N GLU A 88 -15.57 -12.04 1.78
CA GLU A 88 -16.53 -11.25 2.54
C GLU A 88 -17.43 -10.45 1.57
N GLU A 89 -18.51 -9.84 2.09
CA GLU A 89 -19.46 -9.07 1.27
C GLU A 89 -19.54 -7.61 1.78
N PRO A 90 -19.04 -6.61 1.02
CA PRO A 90 -18.34 -6.73 -0.26
C PRO A 90 -16.92 -7.31 -0.12
N PRO A 91 -16.31 -7.91 -1.16
CA PRO A 91 -15.00 -8.56 -1.04
C PRO A 91 -13.87 -7.58 -0.73
N ALA A 92 -13.02 -7.97 0.23
CA ALA A 92 -11.79 -7.26 0.56
C ALA A 92 -10.57 -7.86 -0.14
N TYR A 93 -9.54 -7.04 -0.29
CA TYR A 93 -8.27 -7.42 -0.88
C TYR A 93 -7.14 -7.11 0.07
N GLN A 94 -6.12 -7.98 0.09
CA GLN A 94 -4.86 -7.73 0.78
C GLN A 94 -3.70 -8.35 0.00
N PHE A 95 -2.47 -7.99 0.35
CA PHE A 95 -1.30 -8.62 -0.24
C PHE A 95 -1.23 -10.10 0.16
N TYR A 96 -0.77 -10.95 -0.75
CA TYR A 96 -0.56 -12.38 -0.48
C TYR A 96 0.45 -12.58 0.67
N HIS A 97 1.45 -11.69 0.74
CA HIS A 97 2.42 -11.63 1.84
C HIS A 97 2.71 -10.17 2.24
N ASP A 98 2.80 -9.90 3.54
CA ASP A 98 3.18 -8.59 4.10
C ASP A 98 4.55 -8.12 3.57
N PHE A 99 5.47 -9.08 3.34
CA PHE A 99 6.77 -8.80 2.74
C PHE A 99 6.64 -8.17 1.35
N VAL A 100 5.77 -8.68 0.48
CA VAL A 100 5.55 -8.15 -0.87
C VAL A 100 5.04 -6.69 -0.80
N GLN A 101 4.12 -6.41 0.12
CA GLN A 101 3.65 -5.05 0.37
C GLN A 101 4.80 -4.13 0.78
N ALA A 102 5.63 -4.59 1.73
CA ALA A 102 6.76 -3.82 2.23
C ALA A 102 7.79 -3.52 1.14
N SER A 103 8.17 -4.51 0.32
CA SER A 103 9.11 -4.36 -0.78
C SER A 103 8.59 -3.36 -1.83
N ILE A 104 7.34 -3.50 -2.27
CA ILE A 104 6.74 -2.58 -3.25
C ILE A 104 6.68 -1.15 -2.69
N ARG A 105 6.35 -0.99 -1.41
CA ARG A 105 6.35 0.31 -0.74
C ARG A 105 7.75 0.94 -0.67
N LYS A 106 8.81 0.14 -0.44
CA LYS A 106 10.22 0.58 -0.44
C LYS A 106 10.64 1.10 -1.83
N MET A 107 10.10 0.54 -2.91
CA MET A 107 10.40 0.95 -4.29
C MET A 107 9.80 2.32 -4.68
N ILE A 108 8.87 2.87 -3.91
CA ILE A 108 8.27 4.18 -4.19
C ILE A 108 9.23 5.29 -3.70
N PRO A 109 9.70 6.21 -4.58
CA PRO A 109 10.54 7.32 -4.15
C PRO A 109 9.87 8.13 -3.03
N LYS A 110 10.64 8.58 -2.03
CA LYS A 110 10.10 9.27 -0.83
C LYS A 110 9.13 10.41 -1.17
N SER A 111 9.50 11.27 -2.11
CA SER A 111 8.67 12.41 -2.55
C SER A 111 7.37 11.96 -3.22
N HIS A 112 7.39 10.86 -3.98
CA HIS A 112 6.20 10.29 -4.59
C HIS A 112 5.30 9.63 -3.54
N ARG A 113 5.88 8.88 -2.61
CA ARG A 113 5.16 8.25 -1.50
C ARG A 113 4.45 9.29 -0.63
N GLN A 114 5.10 10.43 -0.36
CA GLN A 114 4.49 11.54 0.37
C GLN A 114 3.26 12.11 -0.37
N LYS A 115 3.39 12.38 -1.68
CA LYS A 115 2.26 12.83 -2.51
C LYS A 115 1.11 11.83 -2.54
N MET A 116 1.43 10.53 -2.63
CA MET A 116 0.42 9.46 -2.60
C MET A 116 -0.28 9.39 -1.23
N HIS A 117 0.46 9.46 -0.13
CA HIS A 117 -0.14 9.50 1.20
C HIS A 117 -1.06 10.71 1.39
N PHE A 118 -0.69 11.88 0.88
CA PHE A 118 -1.55 13.07 0.89
C PHE A 118 -2.85 12.82 0.11
N GLY A 119 -2.77 12.24 -1.09
CA GLY A 119 -3.93 11.89 -1.90
C GLY A 119 -4.86 10.89 -1.20
N ILE A 120 -4.30 9.83 -0.60
CA ILE A 120 -5.07 8.83 0.15
C ILE A 120 -5.73 9.45 1.39
N GLY A 121 -4.99 10.24 2.17
CA GLY A 121 -5.53 10.93 3.34
C GLY A 121 -6.63 11.93 2.97
N THR A 122 -6.49 12.62 1.85
CA THR A 122 -7.53 13.50 1.31
C THR A 122 -8.79 12.72 0.96
N TYR A 123 -8.65 11.60 0.23
CA TYR A 123 -9.76 10.72 -0.09
C TYR A 123 -10.47 10.21 1.18
N PHE A 124 -9.73 9.63 2.12
CA PHE A 124 -10.30 9.15 3.39
C PHE A 124 -11.01 10.23 4.19
N ARG A 125 -10.45 11.44 4.24
CA ARG A 125 -11.13 12.57 4.88
C ARG A 125 -12.47 12.85 4.19
N THR A 126 -12.49 12.98 2.86
CA THR A 126 -13.73 13.29 2.14
C THR A 126 -14.77 12.16 2.19
N THR A 127 -14.33 10.90 2.32
CA THR A 127 -15.24 9.74 2.30
C THR A 127 -15.76 9.39 3.69
N PHE A 128 -14.95 9.53 4.74
CA PHE A 128 -15.28 9.01 6.07
C PHE A 128 -15.45 10.07 7.16
N SER A 129 -14.78 11.23 7.07
CA SER A 129 -14.57 12.08 8.25
C SER A 129 -15.81 12.83 8.75
N GLU A 130 -16.87 12.94 7.95
CA GLU A 130 -18.13 13.55 8.40
C GLU A 130 -19.09 12.57 9.08
N THR A 131 -18.93 11.26 8.84
CA THR A 131 -19.91 10.24 9.24
C THR A 131 -19.33 9.15 10.14
N ASN A 132 -18.01 9.05 10.27
CA ASN A 132 -17.36 8.02 11.06
C ASN A 132 -16.09 8.50 11.79
N PRO A 133 -16.19 8.95 13.05
CA PRO A 133 -15.05 9.37 13.86
C PRO A 133 -13.97 8.30 14.05
N THR A 134 -14.31 7.01 13.94
CA THR A 134 -13.31 5.92 14.05
C THR A 134 -12.31 5.89 12.89
N SER A 135 -12.59 6.63 11.81
CA SER A 135 -11.66 6.81 10.68
C SER A 135 -10.58 7.86 10.92
N PHE A 136 -10.65 8.62 12.02
CA PHE A 136 -9.68 9.68 12.30
C PHE A 136 -8.23 9.17 12.41
N PRO A 137 -7.91 8.07 13.09
CA PRO A 137 -6.54 7.58 13.16
C PRO A 137 -5.92 7.31 11.79
N ILE A 138 -6.65 6.66 10.87
CA ILE A 138 -6.13 6.36 9.52
C ILE A 138 -5.97 7.64 8.69
N VAL A 139 -6.89 8.62 8.81
CA VAL A 139 -6.74 9.93 8.16
C VAL A 139 -5.47 10.64 8.68
N ALA A 140 -5.31 10.75 10.00
CA ALA A 140 -4.15 11.39 10.62
C ALA A 140 -2.84 10.74 10.17
N GLU A 141 -2.77 9.41 10.19
CA GLU A 141 -1.57 8.68 9.77
C GLU A 141 -1.15 9.04 8.33
N HIS A 142 -2.11 9.10 7.41
CA HIS A 142 -1.82 9.46 6.03
C HIS A 142 -1.32 10.90 5.87
N TYR A 143 -1.88 11.86 6.60
CA TYR A 143 -1.37 13.24 6.59
C TYR A 143 0.05 13.32 7.17
N LEU A 144 0.31 12.69 8.33
CA LEU A 144 1.64 12.65 8.94
C LEU A 144 2.69 12.05 8.00
N ARG A 145 2.37 10.93 7.34
CA ARG A 145 3.28 10.27 6.38
C ARG A 145 3.52 11.10 5.11
N SER A 146 2.61 12.02 4.77
CA SER A 146 2.80 12.95 3.66
C SER A 146 3.74 14.10 3.97
N GLY A 147 4.02 14.37 5.25
CA GLY A 147 4.71 15.57 5.71
C GLY A 147 3.83 16.83 5.72
N ALA A 148 2.53 16.69 5.47
CA ALA A 148 1.55 17.74 5.72
C ALA A 148 1.18 17.78 7.20
N GLU A 149 0.80 18.96 7.71
CA GLU A 149 0.16 19.06 9.01
C GLU A 149 -1.15 18.25 9.00
N ALA A 150 -1.41 17.50 10.08
CA ALA A 150 -2.69 16.84 10.25
C ALA A 150 -3.80 17.92 10.30
N PRO A 151 -5.00 17.65 9.73
CA PRO A 151 -6.09 18.62 9.77
C PRO A 151 -6.42 19.01 11.22
N ARG A 152 -6.50 20.32 11.49
CA ARG A 152 -6.92 20.83 12.81
C ARG A 152 -8.33 20.30 13.11
N GLY A 153 -8.52 19.66 14.27
CA GLY A 153 -9.79 19.07 14.70
C GLY A 153 -9.78 17.54 14.84
N LEU A 154 -8.75 16.85 14.34
CA LEU A 154 -8.47 15.45 14.68
C LEU A 154 -7.69 15.38 15.99
N VAL A 155 -8.38 15.42 17.14
CA VAL A 155 -7.78 15.02 18.41
C VAL A 155 -8.16 13.56 18.63
N VAL A 156 -7.18 12.67 18.57
CA VAL A 156 -7.34 11.30 19.05
C VAL A 156 -7.06 11.38 20.54
N GLU A 157 -8.12 11.30 21.36
CA GLU A 157 -7.99 11.06 22.81
C GLU A 157 -7.54 9.62 23.08
#